data_AF-A0A8S0G0T4-F1
#
_entry.id   AF-A0A8S0G0T4-F1
#
_cell.length_a   1.000
_cell.length_b   1.000
_cell.length_c   1.000
_cell.angle_alpha   90.00
_cell.angle_beta   90.00
_cell.angle_gamma   90.00
#
_symmetry.space_group_name_H-M   'P 1'
#
loop_
_entity.id
_entity.type
_entity.pdbx_description
1 polymer ?
#
loop_
_entity_poly.entity_id
_entity_poly.type
_entity_poly.pdbx_seq_one_letter_code
_entity_poly.pdbx_strand_id
1 'polypeptide(L)'
;MIASGATTPNNRVADDQGFLRQWSKVAKERKLQRLYIGEPSAEAVAAQMPDLILISATGGDSALALYDQLSTIAPTLIINYDDKSWQSLLTQLGEITGHEKQAAERIALFDKQLAAAKEQIKLPPQPVTALVYTASRCCTQCQSLDAGISTRADAGTTRLYAGEVARRLKRQPKPGQTP
;
A
#
# COMPACT_ATOMS: atom_id res chain seq x y z
N MET A 1 -13.59 -5.96 -18.28
CA MET A 1 -14.15 -5.11 -17.18
C MET A 1 -13.09 -4.98 -16.10
N ILE A 2 -13.12 -3.93 -15.28
CA ILE A 2 -12.13 -3.76 -14.19
C ILE A 2 -12.85 -3.96 -12.86
N ALA A 3 -12.23 -4.72 -11.97
CA ALA A 3 -12.74 -4.99 -10.63
C ALA A 3 -11.63 -4.82 -9.59
N SER A 4 -11.99 -4.51 -8.35
CA SER A 4 -11.04 -4.29 -7.27
C SER A 4 -11.57 -4.84 -5.94
N GLY A 5 -10.66 -5.32 -5.09
CA GLY A 5 -10.95 -5.61 -3.70
C GLY A 5 -11.28 -4.32 -2.94
N ALA A 6 -12.21 -4.40 -2.00
CA ALA A 6 -12.58 -3.27 -1.17
C ALA A 6 -12.22 -3.53 0.29
N THR A 7 -11.91 -2.48 1.03
CA THR A 7 -11.83 -2.56 2.49
C THR A 7 -13.21 -2.36 3.11
N THR A 8 -13.33 -2.43 4.44
CA THR A 8 -14.59 -2.22 5.16
C THR A 8 -15.21 -0.87 4.77
N PRO A 9 -16.46 -0.84 4.27
CA PRO A 9 -17.12 0.40 3.87
C PRO A 9 -17.32 1.39 5.02
N ASN A 10 -17.54 2.66 4.66
CA ASN A 10 -17.88 3.76 5.57
C ASN A 10 -16.86 3.97 6.71
N ASN A 11 -15.57 3.89 6.37
CA ASN A 11 -14.49 4.15 7.32
C ASN A 11 -13.75 5.46 7.01
N ARG A 12 -12.72 5.78 7.79
CA ARG A 12 -11.93 7.02 7.65
C ARG A 12 -11.25 7.16 6.28
N VAL A 13 -10.86 6.05 5.66
CA VAL A 13 -10.07 6.01 4.43
C VAL A 13 -10.87 5.56 3.20
N ALA A 14 -12.05 4.97 3.40
CA ALA A 14 -12.87 4.37 2.36
C ALA A 14 -14.30 4.93 2.31
N ASP A 15 -14.93 4.79 1.15
CA ASP A 15 -16.31 5.20 0.87
C ASP A 15 -17.35 4.13 1.27
N ASP A 16 -18.60 4.34 0.88
CA ASP A 16 -19.74 3.45 1.06
C ASP A 16 -19.61 2.11 0.33
N GLN A 17 -18.74 2.03 -0.68
CA GLN A 17 -18.40 0.77 -1.35
C GLN A 17 -17.15 0.11 -0.79
N GLY A 18 -16.38 0.80 0.06
CA GLY A 18 -15.12 0.30 0.59
C GLY A 18 -13.91 0.62 -0.32
N PHE A 19 -14.11 1.46 -1.33
CA PHE A 19 -13.04 2.01 -2.17
C PHE A 19 -12.37 3.19 -1.49
N LEU A 20 -11.08 3.38 -1.74
CA LEU A 20 -10.34 4.46 -1.09
C LEU A 20 -10.84 5.83 -1.57
N ARG A 21 -11.01 6.77 -0.63
CA ARG A 21 -11.67 8.05 -0.87
C ARG A 21 -11.02 8.89 -1.97
N GLN A 22 -9.70 8.81 -2.11
CA GLN A 22 -8.95 9.59 -3.09
C GLN A 22 -9.30 9.24 -4.55
N TRP A 23 -9.83 8.05 -4.81
CA TRP A 23 -10.23 7.62 -6.16
C TRP A 23 -11.66 7.06 -6.26
N SER A 24 -12.42 7.08 -5.16
CA SER A 24 -13.83 6.66 -5.09
C SER A 24 -14.70 7.25 -6.20
N LYS A 25 -14.60 8.58 -6.45
CA LYS A 25 -15.36 9.24 -7.52
C LYS A 25 -15.08 8.62 -8.90
N VAL A 26 -13.81 8.39 -9.21
CA VAL A 26 -13.38 7.80 -10.48
C VAL A 26 -13.83 6.35 -10.59
N ALA A 27 -13.79 5.58 -9.49
CA ALA A 27 -14.28 4.21 -9.44
C ALA A 27 -15.79 4.13 -9.77
N LYS A 28 -16.60 5.04 -9.19
CA LYS A 28 -18.04 5.12 -9.46
C LYS A 28 -18.34 5.51 -10.91
N GLU A 29 -17.64 6.53 -11.42
CA GLU A 29 -17.79 6.97 -12.81
C GLU A 29 -17.46 5.86 -13.81
N ARG A 30 -16.42 5.06 -13.52
CA ARG A 30 -16.00 3.93 -14.35
C ARG A 30 -16.74 2.62 -14.04
N LYS A 31 -17.74 2.64 -13.15
CA LYS A 31 -18.54 1.47 -12.73
C LYS A 31 -17.66 0.29 -12.28
N LEU A 32 -16.59 0.60 -11.56
CA LEU A 32 -15.64 -0.38 -11.03
C LEU A 32 -16.38 -1.41 -10.18
N GLN A 33 -16.21 -2.69 -10.50
CA GLN A 33 -16.88 -3.76 -9.76
C GLN A 33 -16.12 -4.07 -8.48
N ARG A 34 -16.84 -4.26 -7.39
CA ARG A 34 -16.27 -4.68 -6.11
C ARG A 34 -16.23 -6.20 -6.06
N LEU A 35 -15.04 -6.76 -5.87
CA LEU A 35 -14.82 -8.20 -5.80
C LEU A 35 -15.24 -8.79 -4.44
N TYR A 36 -14.66 -8.23 -3.36
CA TYR A 36 -14.84 -8.69 -1.99
C TYR A 36 -14.62 -7.53 -1.01
N ILE A 37 -14.97 -7.74 0.26
CA ILE A 37 -14.73 -6.79 1.35
C ILE A 37 -13.80 -7.45 2.37
N GLY A 38 -12.61 -6.89 2.54
CA GLY A 38 -11.62 -7.37 3.52
C GLY A 38 -10.92 -8.66 3.09
N GLU A 39 -11.62 -9.80 3.15
CA GLU A 39 -11.04 -11.10 2.85
C GLU A 39 -11.07 -11.41 1.34
N PRO A 40 -9.93 -11.76 0.73
CA PRO A 40 -9.90 -12.10 -0.69
C PRO A 40 -10.55 -13.46 -0.97
N SER A 41 -11.28 -13.58 -2.08
CA SER A 41 -11.90 -14.82 -2.57
C SER A 41 -11.49 -15.09 -4.01
N ALA A 42 -10.97 -16.29 -4.28
CA ALA A 42 -10.59 -16.73 -5.62
C ALA A 42 -11.82 -16.92 -6.51
N GLU A 43 -12.96 -17.37 -5.95
CA GLU A 43 -14.22 -17.56 -6.67
C GLU A 43 -14.77 -16.22 -7.18
N ALA A 44 -14.71 -15.17 -6.35
CA ALA A 44 -15.14 -13.84 -6.72
C ALA A 44 -14.29 -13.27 -7.86
N VAL A 45 -12.97 -13.57 -7.86
CA VAL A 45 -12.06 -13.19 -8.94
C VAL A 45 -12.36 -13.99 -10.21
N ALA A 46 -12.52 -15.32 -10.11
CA ALA A 46 -12.84 -16.20 -11.22
C ALA A 46 -14.12 -15.78 -11.95
N ALA A 47 -15.15 -15.37 -11.21
CA ALA A 47 -16.42 -14.92 -11.77
C ALA A 47 -16.30 -13.68 -12.67
N GLN A 48 -15.24 -12.88 -12.54
CA GLN A 48 -14.99 -11.73 -13.40
C GLN A 48 -14.28 -12.07 -14.71
N MET A 49 -13.80 -13.31 -14.87
CA MET A 49 -12.98 -13.77 -16.01
C MET A 49 -11.86 -12.77 -16.33
N PRO A 50 -10.94 -12.52 -15.38
CA PRO A 50 -9.87 -11.55 -15.59
C PRO A 50 -8.89 -12.03 -16.65
N ASP A 51 -8.32 -11.08 -17.39
CA ASP A 51 -7.18 -11.27 -18.30
C ASP A 51 -5.84 -10.99 -17.61
N LEU A 52 -5.85 -10.24 -16.50
CA LEU A 52 -4.71 -9.94 -15.64
C LEU A 52 -5.16 -9.79 -14.18
N ILE A 53 -4.41 -10.40 -13.25
CA ILE A 53 -4.62 -10.24 -11.81
C ILE A 53 -3.41 -9.55 -11.19
N LEU A 54 -3.65 -8.51 -10.39
CA LEU A 54 -2.62 -7.80 -9.64
C LEU A 54 -2.80 -8.07 -8.14
N ILE A 55 -1.74 -8.52 -7.47
CA ILE A 55 -1.72 -8.81 -6.03
C ILE A 55 -0.68 -7.94 -5.37
N SER A 56 -1.00 -7.33 -4.23
CA SER A 56 0.00 -6.65 -3.42
C SER A 56 0.89 -7.63 -2.65
N ALA A 57 2.20 -7.37 -2.65
CA ALA A 57 3.18 -8.21 -1.96
C ALA A 57 3.05 -8.13 -0.42
N THR A 58 2.69 -6.96 0.10
CA THR A 58 2.60 -6.65 1.53
C THR A 58 1.36 -5.80 1.82
N GLY A 59 0.95 -5.74 3.09
CA GLY A 59 -0.22 -4.98 3.54
C GLY A 59 -1.45 -5.83 3.83
N GLY A 60 -2.46 -5.20 4.46
CA GLY A 60 -3.73 -5.87 4.81
C GLY A 60 -4.64 -6.14 3.60
N ASP A 61 -4.26 -5.62 2.44
CA ASP A 61 -4.88 -5.86 1.14
C ASP A 61 -4.17 -6.97 0.33
N SER A 62 -3.13 -7.59 0.90
CA SER A 62 -2.39 -8.66 0.23
C SER A 62 -3.20 -9.94 0.12
N ALA A 63 -3.37 -10.40 -1.13
CA ALA A 63 -3.97 -11.69 -1.46
C ALA A 63 -2.91 -12.77 -1.78
N LEU A 64 -1.68 -12.60 -1.29
CA LEU A 64 -0.55 -13.48 -1.63
C LEU A 64 -0.79 -14.95 -1.25
N ALA A 65 -1.54 -15.20 -0.17
CA ALA A 65 -1.93 -16.56 0.24
C ALA A 65 -2.76 -17.31 -0.82
N LEU A 66 -3.42 -16.58 -1.72
CA LEU A 66 -4.27 -17.12 -2.78
C LEU A 66 -3.57 -17.11 -4.15
N TYR A 67 -2.29 -16.76 -4.21
CA TYR A 67 -1.54 -16.64 -5.47
C TYR A 67 -1.64 -17.90 -6.34
N ASP A 68 -1.42 -19.09 -5.76
CA ASP A 68 -1.45 -20.34 -6.52
C ASP A 68 -2.82 -20.58 -7.15
N GLN A 69 -3.91 -20.25 -6.44
CA GLN A 69 -5.27 -20.37 -6.96
C GLN A 69 -5.55 -19.32 -8.04
N LEU A 70 -5.16 -18.07 -7.81
CA LEU A 70 -5.39 -16.96 -8.74
C LEU A 70 -4.59 -17.14 -10.04
N SER A 71 -3.37 -17.69 -9.95
CA SER A 71 -2.52 -17.98 -11.10
C SER A 71 -3.09 -19.07 -12.02
N THR A 72 -4.05 -19.88 -11.56
CA THR A 72 -4.77 -20.84 -12.44
C THR A 72 -5.90 -20.18 -13.23
N ILE A 73 -6.37 -19.02 -12.80
CA ILE A 73 -7.46 -18.28 -13.43
C ILE A 73 -6.90 -17.41 -14.56
N ALA A 74 -5.86 -16.63 -14.26
CA ALA A 74 -5.27 -15.68 -15.20
C ALA A 74 -3.80 -15.35 -14.84
N PRO A 75 -3.02 -14.75 -15.77
CA PRO A 75 -1.72 -14.21 -15.47
C PRO A 75 -1.76 -13.32 -14.22
N THR A 76 -1.00 -13.70 -13.19
CA THR A 76 -1.04 -13.05 -11.88
C THR A 76 0.31 -12.43 -11.57
N LEU A 77 0.32 -11.14 -11.26
CA LEU A 77 1.53 -10.38 -10.93
C LEU A 77 1.49 -9.91 -9.49
N ILE A 78 2.60 -10.12 -8.79
CA ILE A 78 2.80 -9.63 -7.43
C ILE A 78 3.52 -8.28 -7.53
N ILE A 79 2.89 -7.23 -7.00
CA ILE A 79 3.38 -5.87 -7.02
C ILE A 79 3.74 -5.46 -5.59
N ASN A 80 5.00 -5.10 -5.38
CA ASN A 80 5.42 -4.50 -4.13
C ASN A 80 5.33 -2.97 -4.20
N TYR A 81 4.54 -2.37 -3.30
CA TYR A 81 4.36 -0.92 -3.18
C TYR A 81 5.05 -0.32 -1.95
N ASP A 82 5.68 -1.13 -1.08
CA ASP A 82 6.24 -0.66 0.19
C ASP A 82 7.64 -0.03 0.07
N ASP A 83 8.41 -0.41 -0.95
CA ASP A 83 9.82 -0.04 -1.13
C ASP A 83 10.04 0.96 -2.28
N LYS A 84 8.99 1.34 -3.00
CA LYS A 84 9.04 2.19 -4.20
C LYS A 84 8.16 3.43 -4.07
N SER A 85 8.52 4.46 -4.83
CA SER A 85 7.66 5.62 -5.01
C SER A 85 6.47 5.27 -5.92
N TRP A 86 5.37 6.00 -5.77
CA TRP A 86 4.18 5.78 -6.60
C TRP A 86 4.45 6.08 -8.08
N GLN A 87 5.41 6.95 -8.41
CA GLN A 87 5.82 7.19 -9.81
C GLN A 87 6.47 5.95 -10.41
N SER A 88 7.38 5.30 -9.68
CA SER A 88 8.03 4.07 -10.15
C SER A 88 7.03 2.94 -10.29
N LEU A 89 6.08 2.83 -9.35
CA LEU A 89 4.97 1.88 -9.43
C LEU A 89 4.12 2.12 -10.67
N LEU A 90 3.78 3.39 -10.95
CA LEU A 90 2.95 3.77 -12.09
C LEU A 90 3.64 3.49 -13.42
N THR A 91 4.95 3.70 -13.53
CA THR A 91 5.73 3.33 -14.72
C THR A 91 5.70 1.82 -14.94
N GLN A 92 5.96 1.02 -13.89
CA GLN A 92 5.92 -0.44 -13.99
C GLN A 92 4.53 -0.95 -14.41
N LEU A 93 3.47 -0.40 -13.82
CA LEU A 93 2.09 -0.74 -14.22
C LEU A 93 1.80 -0.29 -15.66
N GLY A 94 2.35 0.84 -16.09
CA GLY A 94 2.27 1.31 -17.47
C GLY A 94 2.86 0.29 -18.46
N GLU A 95 4.06 -0.22 -18.19
CA GLU A 95 4.72 -1.23 -19.03
C GLU A 95 3.94 -2.55 -19.08
N ILE A 96 3.41 -3.00 -17.95
CA ILE A 96 2.61 -4.24 -17.87
C ILE A 96 1.30 -4.11 -18.66
N THR A 97 0.69 -2.93 -18.64
CA THR A 97 -0.64 -2.69 -19.21
C THR A 97 -0.62 -2.03 -20.59
N GLY A 98 0.57 -1.73 -21.14
CA GLY A 98 0.73 -1.00 -22.42
C GLY A 98 0.28 0.46 -22.37
N HIS A 99 0.31 1.07 -21.18
CA HIS A 99 -0.13 2.44 -20.89
C HIS A 99 1.04 3.35 -20.46
N GLU A 100 2.23 3.16 -21.02
CA GLU A 100 3.45 3.89 -20.67
C GLU A 100 3.30 5.39 -20.92
N LYS A 101 2.64 5.76 -22.03
CA LYS A 101 2.40 7.16 -22.38
C LYS A 101 1.52 7.85 -21.32
N GLN A 102 0.43 7.20 -20.90
CA GLN A 102 -0.46 7.74 -19.88
C GLN A 102 0.26 7.83 -18.52
N ALA A 103 1.09 6.84 -18.17
CA ALA A 103 1.90 6.88 -16.95
C ALA A 103 2.87 8.09 -16.96
N ALA A 104 3.61 8.28 -18.04
CA ALA A 104 4.54 9.39 -18.20
C ALA A 104 3.84 10.76 -18.14
N GLU A 105 2.69 10.92 -18.79
CA GLU A 105 1.90 12.15 -18.75
C GLU A 105 1.44 12.50 -17.33
N ARG A 106 1.03 11.50 -16.54
CA ARG A 106 0.60 11.71 -15.15
C ARG A 106 1.75 12.09 -14.23
N ILE A 107 2.91 11.47 -14.39
CA ILE A 107 4.13 11.81 -13.65
C ILE A 107 4.55 13.25 -13.98
N ALA A 108 4.59 13.61 -15.27
CA ALA A 108 4.97 14.95 -15.70
C ALA A 108 4.02 16.04 -15.17
N LEU A 109 2.71 15.76 -15.14
CA LEU A 109 1.72 16.67 -14.56
C LEU A 109 1.97 16.89 -13.06
N PHE A 110 2.26 15.81 -12.33
CA PHE A 110 2.59 15.90 -10.91
C PHE A 110 3.87 16.67 -10.66
N ASP A 111 4.94 16.40 -11.42
CA ASP A 111 6.22 17.10 -11.26
C ASP A 111 6.08 18.60 -11.50
N LYS A 112 5.24 19.01 -12.46
CA LYS A 112 4.90 20.42 -12.69
C LYS A 112 4.19 21.04 -11.48
N GLN A 113 3.22 20.33 -10.90
CA GLN A 113 2.51 20.81 -9.69
C GLN A 113 3.43 20.85 -8.47
N LEU A 114 4.32 19.87 -8.33
CA LEU A 114 5.30 19.80 -7.26
C LEU A 114 6.29 20.97 -7.35
N ALA A 115 6.77 21.31 -8.55
CA ALA A 115 7.63 22.47 -8.76
C ALA A 115 6.93 23.76 -8.33
N ALA A 116 5.69 23.98 -8.77
CA ALA A 116 4.92 25.16 -8.37
C ALA A 116 4.65 25.20 -6.85
N ALA A 117 4.34 24.06 -6.23
CA ALA A 117 4.09 23.97 -4.80
C ALA A 117 5.36 24.27 -3.97
N LYS A 118 6.54 23.80 -4.42
CA LYS A 118 7.82 24.09 -3.76
C LYS A 118 8.13 25.58 -3.69
N GLU A 119 7.74 26.35 -4.71
CA GLU A 119 7.92 27.82 -4.72
C GLU A 119 6.93 28.53 -3.78
N GLN A 120 5.75 27.94 -3.56
CA GLN A 120 4.67 28.54 -2.77
C GLN A 120 4.70 28.16 -1.29
N ILE A 121 5.43 27.10 -0.90
CA ILE A 121 5.44 26.56 0.46
C ILE A 121 6.71 26.99 1.19
N LYS A 122 6.54 27.65 2.34
CA LYS A 122 7.61 27.83 3.32
C LYS A 122 7.67 26.61 4.24
N LEU A 123 8.80 25.91 4.24
CA LEU A 123 8.97 24.72 5.07
C LEU A 123 8.94 25.08 6.57
N PRO A 124 8.28 24.25 7.42
CA PRO A 124 8.37 24.38 8.87
C PRO A 124 9.78 23.99 9.37
N PRO A 125 10.12 24.35 10.63
CA PRO A 125 11.39 23.94 11.24
C PRO A 125 11.60 22.44 11.16
N GLN A 126 12.79 22.04 10.72
CA GLN A 126 13.18 20.64 10.56
C GLN A 126 13.92 20.13 11.81
N PRO A 127 13.84 18.83 12.14
CA PRO A 127 13.18 17.75 11.39
C PRO A 127 11.67 17.65 11.65
N VAL A 128 10.92 17.20 10.65
CA VAL A 128 9.52 16.78 10.79
C VAL A 128 9.40 15.26 10.82
N THR A 129 8.41 14.74 11.55
CA THR A 129 8.10 13.30 11.59
C THR A 129 6.71 13.03 11.02
N ALA A 130 6.63 12.16 10.02
CA ALA A 130 5.38 11.66 9.48
C ALA A 130 4.90 10.45 10.29
N LEU A 131 3.63 10.44 10.71
CA LEU A 131 3.03 9.36 11.48
C LEU A 131 1.55 9.18 11.12
N VAL A 132 1.08 7.94 11.11
CA VAL A 132 -0.34 7.62 11.06
C VAL A 132 -0.82 7.45 12.50
N TYR A 133 -1.51 8.45 13.03
CA TYR A 133 -2.02 8.38 14.40
C TYR A 133 -3.31 7.54 14.46
N THR A 134 -3.28 6.51 15.30
CA THR A 134 -4.46 5.75 15.70
C THR A 134 -4.70 6.05 17.17
N ALA A 135 -5.77 6.80 17.48
CA ALA A 135 -6.13 7.07 18.86
C ALA A 135 -6.59 5.77 19.52
N SER A 136 -5.74 5.15 20.34
CA SER A 136 -6.17 4.09 21.24
C SER A 136 -6.96 4.72 22.37
N ARG A 137 -8.13 4.14 22.69
CA ARG A 137 -8.76 4.38 23.99
C ARG A 137 -7.75 3.92 25.05
N CYS A 138 -7.44 4.81 25.98
CA CYS A 138 -6.46 4.65 27.04
C CYS A 138 -6.50 3.25 27.68
N CYS A 139 -5.38 2.53 27.64
CA CYS A 139 -5.10 1.47 28.59
C CYS A 139 -3.96 1.97 29.49
N THR A 140 -4.21 1.93 30.80
CA THR A 140 -3.38 2.39 31.91
C THR A 140 -2.13 1.54 32.13
N GLN A 141 -1.35 1.30 31.08
CA GLN A 141 0.00 0.76 31.18
C GLN A 141 0.82 1.28 29.99
N CYS A 142 0.93 2.61 29.89
CA CYS A 142 1.94 3.25 29.07
C CYS A 142 3.32 3.07 29.72
N GLN A 143 3.97 1.94 29.46
CA GLN A 143 5.44 1.81 29.52
C GLN A 143 5.81 0.57 28.71
N SER A 144 6.64 0.77 27.68
CA SER A 144 7.15 -0.21 26.70
C SER A 144 6.29 -0.54 25.47
N LEU A 145 5.53 0.43 24.94
CA LEU A 145 5.23 0.39 23.51
C LEU A 145 6.48 0.88 22.77
N ASP A 146 7.35 -0.06 22.42
CA ASP A 146 8.28 0.09 21.31
C ASP A 146 7.45 0.44 20.08
N ALA A 147 7.32 1.74 19.84
CA ALA A 147 6.72 2.26 18.64
C ALA A 147 7.56 1.75 17.48
N GLY A 148 7.01 0.83 16.70
CA GLY A 148 7.46 0.56 15.34
C GLY A 148 7.27 1.83 14.53
N ILE A 149 8.25 2.75 14.61
CA ILE A 149 8.31 3.96 13.80
C ILE A 149 8.59 3.50 12.37
N SER A 150 7.55 3.36 11.56
CA SER A 150 7.72 3.31 10.11
C SER A 150 7.97 4.75 9.63
N THR A 151 9.22 5.20 9.69
CA THR A 151 9.65 6.46 9.06
C THR A 151 9.45 6.35 7.54
N ARG A 152 8.49 7.08 6.98
CA ARG A 152 8.39 7.30 5.54
C ARG A 152 8.55 8.79 5.29
N ALA A 153 9.76 9.18 4.90
CA ALA A 153 10.10 10.53 4.48
C ALA A 153 9.83 10.63 2.97
N ASP A 154 8.83 11.41 2.57
CA ASP A 154 8.72 11.90 1.19
C ASP A 154 8.29 13.37 1.20
N ALA A 155 9.26 14.20 1.55
CA ALA A 155 9.34 15.62 1.21
C ALA A 155 10.80 16.07 1.32
N GLY A 156 11.65 15.60 0.40
CA GLY A 156 12.94 16.23 0.10
C GLY A 156 13.97 16.32 1.24
N THR A 157 14.12 15.30 2.09
CA THR A 157 15.26 15.22 3.03
C THR A 157 15.78 13.80 3.17
N THR A 158 17.06 13.64 2.80
CA THR A 158 18.03 12.58 3.12
C THR A 158 17.62 11.11 2.99
N ARG A 159 18.15 10.51 1.93
CA ARG A 159 18.27 9.08 1.66
C ARG A 159 19.13 8.40 2.73
N LEU A 160 18.58 7.45 3.50
CA LEU A 160 19.35 6.37 4.12
C LEU A 160 18.55 5.06 4.03
N TYR A 161 18.95 4.24 3.06
CA TYR A 161 18.65 2.82 3.01
C TYR A 161 19.60 2.10 3.97
N ALA A 162 19.07 1.19 4.79
CA ALA A 162 19.84 0.11 5.37
C ALA A 162 19.02 -1.17 5.22
N GLY A 163 19.30 -1.90 4.14
CA GLY A 163 18.94 -3.31 4.04
C GLY A 163 19.68 -4.12 5.10
N GLU A 164 19.07 -5.24 5.47
CA GLU A 164 19.68 -6.40 6.12
C GLU A 164 20.27 -6.24 7.54
N VAL A 165 19.45 -6.53 8.57
CA VAL A 165 19.90 -7.41 9.69
C VAL A 165 18.73 -8.28 10.21
N ALA A 166 18.00 -8.94 9.31
CA ALA A 166 17.16 -10.08 9.67
C ALA A 166 18.04 -11.35 9.75
N ARG A 167 18.92 -11.46 10.76
CA ARG A 167 19.64 -12.73 11.03
C ARG A 167 20.07 -12.97 12.49
N ARG A 168 19.46 -12.32 13.49
CA ARG A 168 19.87 -12.54 14.90
C ARG A 168 18.72 -12.63 15.91
N LEU A 169 17.67 -13.41 15.62
CA LEU A 169 16.65 -13.78 16.63
C LEU A 169 16.24 -15.26 16.59
N LYS A 170 17.17 -16.15 16.23
CA LYS A 170 17.06 -17.60 16.54
C LYS A 170 18.32 -18.06 17.27
N ARG A 171 18.43 -17.69 18.55
CA ARG A 171 19.24 -18.35 19.59
C ARG A 171 19.08 -17.56 20.90
N GLN A 172 17.97 -17.79 21.59
CA GLN A 172 17.84 -17.55 23.02
C GLN A 172 17.48 -18.92 23.63
N PRO A 173 18.36 -19.56 24.42
CA PRO A 173 18.01 -20.76 25.16
C PRO A 173 17.06 -20.40 26.32
N LYS A 174 16.11 -21.30 26.61
CA LYS A 174 15.12 -21.17 27.69
C LYS A 174 15.81 -21.10 29.06
N PRO A 175 15.34 -20.28 30.02
CA PRO A 175 15.83 -20.32 31.39
C PRO A 175 15.21 -21.53 32.13
N GLY A 176 16.04 -22.53 32.43
CA GLY A 176 15.77 -23.60 33.40
C GLY A 176 16.72 -23.41 34.59
N GLN A 177 16.18 -23.31 35.81
CA GLN A 177 16.09 -24.43 36.76
C GLN A 177 17.47 -24.91 37.26
N THR A 178 17.84 -24.40 38.42
CA THR A 178 18.79 -25.03 39.34
C THR A 178 18.00 -25.71 40.46
N PRO A 179 18.49 -26.84 40.98
CA PRO A 179 18.66 -27.02 42.41
C PRO A 179 20.14 -26.90 42.79
#